data_AF-A0A6L5XUB5-F1
#
_entry.id   AF-A0A6L5XUB5-F1
#
_cell.length_a   1.000
_cell.length_b   1.000
_cell.length_c   1.000
_cell.angle_alpha   90.00
_cell.angle_beta   90.00
_cell.angle_gamma   90.00
#
_symmetry.space_group_name_H-M   'P 1'
#
loop_
_entity.id
_entity.type
_entity.pdbx_description
1 polymer ?
#
loop_
_entity_poly.entity_id
_entity_poly.type
_entity_poly.pdbx_seq_one_letter_code
_entity_poly.pdbx_strand_id
1 'polypeptide(L)'
;MRGFDNDVFSFSIGGFFQGHSSFEISKDGEAYSFRHSQSHLLEQGENQGILDKTQVDALMAFLRDLGTDDWFTYYDSPVLDGEQWSLFDGHGSHGGSNAYPKGFEKLLKYLADEFGCEEMRPETGETYDGPTETEGLAMLAFYNLPSAEGVGQGLEDGKADGDHKKWLQAIRDAKRDFLHDVYAFAEAYPEYKCYGDILAQHGLELDIEEIVNQDVSKADEKLVVASMIAIARSDRWCECDDFGRCVENGTFALWTKRLRELL
;
A
#
# COMPACT_ATOMS: atom_id res chain seq x y z
N MET A 1 3.46 -10.21 6.46
CA MET A 1 4.00 -11.54 6.09
C MET A 1 5.51 -11.41 5.89
N ARG A 2 6.31 -12.41 6.28
CA ARG A 2 7.73 -12.47 5.89
C ARG A 2 7.77 -13.06 4.48
N GLY A 3 8.19 -12.30 3.48
CA GLY A 3 8.68 -12.90 2.24
C GLY A 3 9.90 -13.75 2.60
N PHE A 4 9.93 -14.99 2.14
CA PHE A 4 11.17 -15.75 2.14
C PHE A 4 12.13 -15.02 1.17
N ASP A 5 13.43 -14.97 1.44
CA ASP A 5 14.44 -14.26 0.63
C ASP A 5 14.48 -14.68 -0.86
N ASN A 6 13.68 -15.68 -1.24
CA ASN A 6 13.57 -16.28 -2.56
C ASN A 6 12.20 -16.08 -3.23
N ASP A 7 11.24 -15.41 -2.59
CA ASP A 7 9.93 -15.19 -3.17
C ASP A 7 10.02 -14.16 -4.30
N VAL A 8 9.39 -14.50 -5.42
CA VAL A 8 9.34 -13.67 -6.63
C VAL A 8 7.96 -13.06 -6.77
N PHE A 9 6.93 -13.83 -6.45
CA PHE A 9 5.53 -13.40 -6.46
C PHE A 9 4.79 -14.17 -5.38
N SER A 10 3.86 -13.53 -4.68
CA SER A 10 2.85 -14.24 -3.91
C SER A 10 1.52 -13.52 -3.97
N PHE A 11 0.45 -14.28 -4.10
CA PHE A 11 -0.91 -13.77 -4.03
C PHE A 11 -1.71 -14.68 -3.12
N SER A 12 -2.51 -14.10 -2.24
CA SER A 12 -3.51 -14.83 -1.47
C SER A 12 -4.80 -14.06 -1.44
N ILE A 13 -5.92 -14.79 -1.45
CA ILE A 13 -7.25 -14.23 -1.38
C ILE A 13 -8.16 -15.21 -0.66
N GLY A 14 -9.04 -14.70 0.19
CA GLY A 14 -10.06 -15.51 0.82
C GLY A 14 -10.62 -14.92 2.10
N GLY A 15 -11.66 -15.56 2.61
CA GLY A 15 -12.38 -15.14 3.79
C GLY A 15 -12.80 -16.33 4.66
N PHE A 16 -13.12 -16.05 5.91
CA PHE A 16 -13.44 -17.07 6.92
C PHE A 16 -14.51 -18.08 6.45
N PHE A 17 -15.47 -17.65 5.62
CA PHE A 17 -16.57 -18.48 5.12
C PHE A 17 -16.40 -18.97 3.67
N GLN A 18 -15.53 -18.34 2.87
CA GLN A 18 -15.43 -18.56 1.42
C GLN A 18 -14.23 -19.41 1.03
N GLY A 19 -13.44 -19.84 2.01
CA GLY A 19 -12.18 -20.52 1.78
C GLY A 19 -11.03 -19.53 1.55
N HIS A 20 -9.85 -20.08 1.32
CA HIS A 20 -8.61 -19.34 1.11
C HIS A 20 -7.79 -20.02 0.02
N SER A 21 -7.36 -19.23 -0.95
CA SER A 21 -6.51 -19.65 -2.05
C SER A 21 -5.25 -18.80 -2.09
N SER A 22 -4.11 -19.42 -2.40
CA SER A 22 -2.83 -18.73 -2.51
C SER A 22 -1.95 -19.31 -3.58
N PHE A 23 -1.32 -18.44 -4.36
CA PHE A 23 -0.39 -18.77 -5.42
C PHE A 23 0.94 -18.07 -5.16
N GLU A 24 2.01 -18.84 -5.07
CA GLU A 24 3.36 -18.38 -4.75
C GLU A 24 4.33 -18.84 -5.84
N ILE A 25 5.24 -17.96 -6.25
CA ILE A 25 6.39 -18.28 -7.09
C ILE A 25 7.65 -17.96 -6.29
N SER A 26 8.54 -18.93 -6.20
CA SER A 26 9.86 -18.76 -5.59
C SER A 26 10.96 -19.11 -6.58
N LYS A 27 12.15 -18.56 -6.36
CA LYS A 27 13.35 -18.80 -7.18
C LYS A 27 14.44 -19.49 -6.35
N ASP A 28 14.98 -20.59 -6.87
CA ASP A 28 16.17 -21.26 -6.32
C ASP A 28 17.24 -21.40 -7.40
N GLY A 29 18.32 -20.63 -7.26
CA GLY A 29 19.33 -20.48 -8.30
C GLY A 29 18.73 -19.91 -9.60
N GLU A 30 18.74 -20.70 -10.68
CA GLU A 30 18.15 -20.34 -11.97
C GLU A 30 16.75 -20.94 -12.19
N ALA A 31 16.27 -21.78 -11.27
CA ALA A 31 14.98 -22.46 -11.38
C ALA A 31 13.86 -21.66 -10.70
N TYR A 32 12.69 -21.62 -11.32
CA TYR A 32 11.47 -21.08 -10.72
C TYR A 32 10.51 -22.23 -10.41
N SER A 33 9.91 -22.20 -9.23
CA SER A 33 8.83 -23.12 -8.87
C SER A 33 7.63 -22.34 -8.39
N PHE A 34 6.45 -22.92 -8.60
CA PHE A 34 5.22 -22.38 -8.05
C PHE A 34 4.59 -23.35 -7.05
N ARG A 35 3.87 -22.79 -6.09
CA ARG A 35 2.94 -23.50 -5.22
C ARG A 35 1.58 -22.80 -5.30
N HIS A 36 0.56 -23.57 -5.58
CA HIS A 36 -0.84 -23.17 -5.49
C HIS A 36 -1.50 -24.01 -4.39
N SER A 37 -2.08 -23.38 -3.39
CA SER A 37 -2.89 -24.05 -2.37
C SER A 37 -4.26 -23.43 -2.25
N GLN A 38 -5.28 -24.28 -2.14
CA GLN A 38 -6.65 -23.88 -1.88
C GLN A 38 -7.21 -24.66 -0.69
N SER A 39 -7.98 -23.97 0.14
CA SER A 39 -8.68 -24.57 1.26
C SER A 39 -10.09 -24.02 1.32
N HIS A 40 -11.06 -24.90 1.18
CA HIS A 40 -12.46 -24.62 1.45
C HIS A 40 -12.92 -25.62 2.52
N LEU A 41 -13.96 -25.29 3.31
CA LEU A 41 -14.40 -26.00 4.53
C LEU A 41 -14.39 -27.55 4.51
N LEU A 42 -14.41 -28.19 3.34
CA LEU A 42 -14.40 -29.65 3.15
C LEU A 42 -13.36 -30.15 2.14
N GLU A 43 -12.66 -29.27 1.42
CA GLU A 43 -11.75 -29.63 0.32
C GLU A 43 -10.45 -28.84 0.42
N GLN A 44 -9.32 -29.56 0.36
CA GLN A 44 -8.00 -28.99 0.29
C GLN A 44 -7.32 -29.49 -0.98
N GLY A 45 -6.71 -28.57 -1.70
CA GLY A 45 -5.92 -28.86 -2.89
C GLY A 45 -4.59 -28.16 -2.79
N GLU A 46 -3.53 -28.88 -3.15
CA GLU A 46 -2.20 -28.29 -3.35
C GLU A 46 -1.68 -28.77 -4.69
N ASN A 47 -1.24 -27.83 -5.52
CA ASN A 47 -0.56 -28.08 -6.77
C ASN A 47 0.78 -27.35 -6.74
N GLN A 48 1.81 -27.97 -7.30
CA GLN A 48 3.13 -27.37 -7.37
C GLN A 48 3.83 -27.83 -8.64
N GLY A 49 4.73 -26.99 -9.14
CA GLY A 49 5.45 -27.30 -10.38
C GLY A 49 6.62 -26.36 -10.61
N ILE A 50 7.19 -26.47 -11.80
CA ILE A 50 8.31 -25.65 -12.27
C ILE A 50 7.77 -24.67 -13.31
N LEU A 51 8.24 -23.43 -13.26
CA LEU A 51 7.99 -22.42 -14.28
C LEU A 51 9.27 -22.17 -15.07
N ASP A 52 9.13 -21.91 -16.37
CA ASP A 52 10.23 -21.32 -17.11
C ASP A 52 10.30 -19.81 -16.85
N LYS A 53 11.47 -19.22 -17.16
CA LYS A 53 11.70 -17.79 -16.98
C LYS A 53 10.73 -16.93 -17.81
N THR A 54 10.29 -17.39 -18.97
CA THR A 54 9.39 -16.64 -19.85
C THR A 54 8.02 -16.45 -19.20
N GLN A 55 7.51 -17.49 -18.52
CA GLN A 55 6.24 -17.41 -17.78
C GLN A 55 6.31 -16.41 -16.63
N VAL A 56 7.42 -16.41 -15.88
CA VAL A 56 7.65 -15.46 -14.78
C VAL A 56 7.80 -14.03 -15.32
N ASP A 57 8.60 -13.85 -16.38
CA ASP A 57 8.79 -12.54 -17.02
C ASP A 57 7.47 -11.99 -17.59
N ALA A 58 6.60 -12.87 -18.12
CA ALA A 58 5.27 -12.52 -18.61
C ALA A 58 4.33 -12.06 -17.46
N LEU A 59 4.30 -12.78 -16.34
CA LEU A 59 3.56 -12.35 -15.15
C LEU A 59 4.06 -10.98 -14.66
N MET A 60 5.37 -10.79 -14.56
CA MET A 60 5.94 -9.52 -14.11
C MET A 60 5.65 -8.37 -15.09
N ALA A 61 5.61 -8.65 -16.40
CA ALA A 61 5.16 -7.66 -17.38
C ALA A 61 3.68 -7.33 -17.22
N PHE A 62 2.84 -8.33 -17.01
CA PHE A 62 1.42 -8.15 -16.75
C PHE A 62 1.15 -7.28 -15.52
N LEU A 63 1.85 -7.50 -14.40
CA LEU A 63 1.68 -6.70 -13.17
C LEU A 63 2.07 -5.22 -13.39
N ARG A 64 3.18 -4.97 -14.11
CA ARG A 64 3.56 -3.61 -14.50
C ARG A 64 2.53 -2.95 -15.40
N ASP A 65 2.00 -3.67 -16.39
CA ASP A 65 0.98 -3.15 -17.31
C ASP A 65 -0.37 -2.94 -16.60
N LEU A 66 -0.64 -3.70 -15.54
CA LEU A 66 -1.78 -3.52 -14.64
C LEU A 66 -1.61 -2.29 -13.73
N GLY A 67 -0.38 -1.83 -13.52
CA GLY A 67 -0.04 -0.67 -12.69
C GLY A 67 -0.05 -1.00 -11.19
N THR A 68 0.44 -2.18 -10.78
CA THR A 68 0.54 -2.53 -9.35
C THR A 68 1.42 -1.57 -8.55
N ASP A 69 2.41 -0.96 -9.19
CA ASP A 69 3.24 0.09 -8.59
C ASP A 69 2.41 1.32 -8.14
N ASP A 70 1.25 1.57 -8.75
CA ASP A 70 0.36 2.69 -8.39
C ASP A 70 -0.73 2.26 -7.38
N TRP A 71 -0.69 1.01 -6.90
CA TRP A 71 -1.62 0.55 -5.87
C TRP A 71 -1.20 1.05 -4.49
N PHE A 72 -2.18 1.41 -3.65
CA PHE A 72 -1.96 1.59 -2.22
C PHE A 72 -1.34 0.32 -1.60
N THR A 73 -0.59 0.51 -0.53
CA THR A 73 0.01 -0.57 0.25
C THR A 73 -1.08 -1.39 0.95
N TYR A 74 -2.14 -0.73 1.44
CA TYR A 74 -3.26 -1.41 2.07
C TYR A 74 -4.61 -0.77 1.74
N TYR A 75 -5.55 -1.61 1.30
CA TYR A 75 -6.93 -1.23 1.00
C TYR A 75 -7.84 -1.71 2.12
N ASP A 76 -8.49 -0.82 2.86
CA ASP A 76 -9.41 -1.21 3.94
C ASP A 76 -10.82 -0.69 3.71
N SER A 77 -11.79 -1.58 3.85
CA SER A 77 -13.20 -1.24 4.01
C SER A 77 -13.71 -1.89 5.31
N PRO A 78 -14.39 -1.16 6.20
CA PRO A 78 -14.69 -1.56 7.58
C PRO A 78 -15.79 -2.63 7.71
N VAL A 79 -15.89 -3.56 6.76
CA VAL A 79 -16.81 -4.70 6.80
C VAL A 79 -16.22 -5.79 7.70
N LEU A 80 -17.00 -6.25 8.68
CA LEU A 80 -16.54 -7.14 9.77
C LEU A 80 -16.24 -8.57 9.32
N ASP A 81 -16.88 -9.02 8.25
CA ASP A 81 -16.75 -10.34 7.67
C ASP A 81 -16.60 -10.23 6.16
N GLY A 82 -15.53 -10.80 5.63
CA GLY A 82 -15.37 -10.89 4.20
C GLY A 82 -13.98 -11.30 3.79
N GLU A 83 -13.59 -10.81 2.63
CA GLU A 83 -12.43 -11.26 1.90
C GLU A 83 -11.20 -10.42 2.24
N GLN A 84 -10.11 -11.12 2.52
CA GLN A 84 -8.80 -10.54 2.70
C GLN A 84 -7.93 -10.99 1.54
N TRP A 85 -7.05 -10.11 1.09
CA TRP A 85 -6.07 -10.46 0.08
C TRP A 85 -4.71 -9.85 0.38
N SER A 86 -3.68 -10.48 -0.16
CA SER A 86 -2.31 -9.97 -0.11
C SER A 86 -1.61 -10.26 -1.43
N LEU A 87 -0.82 -9.31 -1.90
CA LEU A 87 0.03 -9.45 -3.08
C LEU A 87 1.46 -9.05 -2.72
N PHE A 88 2.44 -9.84 -3.14
CA PHE A 88 3.82 -9.43 -3.30
C PHE A 88 4.17 -9.60 -4.77
N ASP A 89 4.59 -8.52 -5.44
CA ASP A 89 4.86 -8.51 -6.88
C ASP A 89 6.37 -8.53 -7.22
N GLY A 90 7.21 -8.79 -6.22
CA GLY A 90 8.68 -8.75 -6.36
C GLY A 90 9.30 -7.39 -6.04
N HIS A 91 8.49 -6.33 -5.97
CA HIS A 91 8.93 -4.97 -5.64
C HIS A 91 8.30 -4.47 -4.34
N GLY A 92 6.99 -4.60 -4.22
CA GLY A 92 6.18 -4.12 -3.10
C GLY A 92 5.26 -5.20 -2.54
N SER A 93 4.70 -4.91 -1.37
CA SER A 93 3.60 -5.70 -0.81
C SER A 93 2.35 -4.84 -0.79
N HIS A 94 1.25 -5.40 -1.27
CA HIS A 94 -0.07 -4.82 -1.21
C HIS A 94 -0.99 -5.77 -0.46
N GLY A 95 -2.07 -5.25 0.10
CA GLY A 95 -3.11 -6.10 0.62
C GLY A 95 -4.40 -5.34 0.79
N GLY A 96 -5.43 -6.06 1.18
CA GLY A 96 -6.67 -5.40 1.51
C GLY A 96 -7.69 -6.27 2.21
N SER A 97 -8.71 -5.58 2.68
CA SER A 97 -9.83 -6.08 3.45
C SER A 97 -11.10 -5.52 2.82
N ASN A 98 -11.80 -6.34 2.03
CA ASN A 98 -13.06 -5.98 1.35
C ASN A 98 -13.00 -4.73 0.45
N ALA A 99 -11.78 -4.30 0.11
CA ALA A 99 -11.50 -3.18 -0.76
C ALA A 99 -10.38 -3.58 -1.70
N TYR A 100 -10.45 -3.11 -2.94
CA TYR A 100 -9.64 -3.62 -4.02
C TYR A 100 -9.16 -2.47 -4.91
N PRO A 101 -7.96 -2.60 -5.50
CA PRO A 101 -7.47 -1.65 -6.49
C PRO A 101 -8.32 -1.71 -7.76
N LYS A 102 -8.19 -0.67 -8.57
CA LYS A 102 -8.79 -0.64 -9.90
C LYS A 102 -8.20 -1.76 -10.77
N GLY A 103 -9.06 -2.53 -11.42
CA GLY A 103 -8.63 -3.60 -12.32
C GLY A 103 -8.20 -4.89 -11.63
N PHE A 104 -8.46 -5.05 -10.32
CA PHE A 104 -8.11 -6.24 -9.55
C PHE A 104 -8.63 -7.55 -10.18
N GLU A 105 -9.80 -7.50 -10.85
CA GLU A 105 -10.39 -8.64 -11.55
C GLU A 105 -9.47 -9.20 -12.65
N LYS A 106 -8.63 -8.35 -13.24
CA LYS A 106 -7.70 -8.76 -14.30
C LYS A 106 -6.60 -9.64 -13.74
N LEU A 107 -6.10 -9.34 -12.53
CA LEU A 107 -5.11 -10.18 -11.85
C LEU A 107 -5.70 -11.56 -11.55
N LEU A 108 -6.89 -11.58 -10.95
CA LEU A 108 -7.62 -12.82 -10.65
C LEU A 108 -7.84 -13.67 -11.91
N LYS A 109 -8.28 -13.03 -13.00
CA LYS A 109 -8.46 -13.68 -14.29
C LYS A 109 -7.15 -14.20 -14.88
N TYR A 110 -6.06 -13.44 -14.80
CA TYR A 110 -4.75 -13.85 -15.30
C TYR A 110 -4.24 -15.09 -14.56
N LEU A 111 -4.35 -15.11 -13.23
CA LEU A 111 -3.96 -16.27 -12.41
C LEU A 111 -4.78 -17.51 -12.77
N ALA A 112 -6.08 -17.35 -12.99
CA ALA A 112 -6.94 -18.45 -13.44
C ALA A 112 -6.54 -18.97 -14.84
N ASP A 113 -6.37 -18.07 -15.82
CA ASP A 113 -6.10 -18.44 -17.22
C ASP A 113 -4.71 -19.05 -17.42
N GLU A 114 -3.67 -18.48 -16.80
CA GLU A 114 -2.27 -18.85 -17.06
C GLU A 114 -1.73 -19.92 -16.09
N PHE A 115 -2.29 -20.00 -14.87
CA PHE A 115 -1.80 -20.91 -13.83
C PHE A 115 -2.87 -21.88 -13.31
N GLY A 116 -4.10 -21.80 -13.82
CA GLY A 116 -5.18 -22.73 -13.47
C GLY A 116 -5.76 -22.52 -12.06
N CYS A 117 -5.61 -21.32 -11.49
CA CYS A 117 -6.27 -20.89 -10.25
C CYS A 117 -7.75 -20.56 -10.51
N GLU A 118 -8.51 -21.52 -11.01
CA GLU A 118 -9.91 -21.33 -11.45
C GLU A 118 -10.84 -20.90 -10.31
N GLU A 119 -10.53 -21.28 -9.08
CA GLU A 119 -11.24 -20.85 -7.88
C GLU A 119 -11.09 -19.37 -7.56
N MET A 120 -10.03 -18.70 -8.06
CA MET A 120 -9.85 -17.25 -7.94
C MET A 120 -10.58 -16.48 -9.05
N ARG A 121 -11.13 -17.16 -10.06
CA ARG A 121 -11.68 -16.50 -11.24
C ARG A 121 -12.83 -15.56 -10.85
N PRO A 122 -12.80 -14.29 -11.27
CA PRO A 122 -13.86 -13.34 -10.96
C PRO A 122 -15.17 -13.75 -11.64
N GLU A 123 -16.29 -13.32 -11.07
CA GLU A 123 -17.60 -13.56 -11.67
C GLU A 123 -17.72 -12.85 -13.03
N THR A 124 -18.54 -13.38 -13.94
CA THR A 124 -18.67 -12.81 -15.28
C THR A 124 -19.25 -11.40 -15.22
N GLY A 125 -18.46 -10.41 -15.62
CA GLY A 125 -18.85 -9.00 -15.63
C GLY A 125 -18.50 -8.25 -14.34
N GLU A 126 -17.85 -8.90 -13.38
CA GLU A 126 -17.27 -8.26 -12.20
C GLU A 126 -16.14 -7.32 -12.60
N THR A 127 -16.13 -6.13 -12.00
CA THR A 127 -15.11 -5.09 -12.24
C THR A 127 -14.84 -4.35 -10.94
N TYR A 128 -13.57 -4.07 -10.66
CA TYR A 128 -13.20 -3.22 -9.53
C TYR A 128 -12.78 -1.84 -10.05
N ASP A 129 -13.55 -0.82 -9.68
CA ASP A 129 -13.29 0.57 -10.07
C ASP A 129 -12.16 1.23 -9.26
N GLY A 130 -11.75 0.59 -8.16
CA GLY A 130 -10.84 1.15 -7.16
C GLY A 130 -11.60 1.94 -6.08
N PRO A 131 -10.87 2.46 -5.08
CA PRO A 131 -11.48 3.32 -4.07
C PRO A 131 -12.01 4.62 -4.69
N THR A 132 -13.03 5.19 -4.07
CA THR A 132 -13.44 6.58 -4.26
C THR A 132 -12.43 7.53 -3.62
N GLU A 133 -12.45 8.81 -4.00
CA GLU A 133 -11.57 9.83 -3.41
C GLU A 133 -11.64 9.83 -1.87
N THR A 134 -12.85 9.77 -1.30
CA THR A 134 -13.07 9.72 0.14
C THR A 134 -12.47 8.46 0.79
N GLU A 135 -12.55 7.30 0.13
CA GLU A 135 -11.92 6.06 0.61
C GLU A 135 -10.39 6.14 0.51
N GLY A 136 -9.84 6.74 -0.56
CA GLY A 136 -8.41 7.01 -0.68
C GLY A 136 -7.90 7.98 0.39
N LEU A 137 -8.69 9.02 0.72
CA LEU A 137 -8.39 9.92 1.83
C LEU A 137 -8.39 9.17 3.16
N ALA A 138 -9.33 8.25 3.36
CA ALA A 138 -9.38 7.41 4.55
C ALA A 138 -8.13 6.54 4.68
N MET A 139 -7.66 5.92 3.58
CA MET A 139 -6.43 5.13 3.58
C MET A 139 -5.23 5.95 4.10
N LEU A 140 -5.07 7.20 3.63
CA LEU A 140 -4.04 8.11 4.14
C LEU A 140 -4.27 8.53 5.60
N ALA A 141 -5.52 8.78 6.00
CA ALA A 141 -5.88 9.29 7.32
C ALA A 141 -5.66 8.27 8.46
N PHE A 142 -5.78 6.97 8.16
CA PHE A 142 -5.64 5.90 9.16
C PHE A 142 -4.23 5.29 9.24
N TYR A 143 -3.25 5.84 8.51
CA TYR A 143 -1.84 5.47 8.69
C TYR A 143 -1.38 5.65 10.15
N ASN A 144 -0.74 4.62 10.68
CA ASN A 144 -0.20 4.63 12.04
C ASN A 144 1.21 5.26 12.04
N LEU A 145 1.27 6.58 11.92
CA LEU A 145 2.52 7.35 11.97
C LEU A 145 2.90 7.72 13.41
N PRO A 146 4.20 7.79 13.73
CA PRO A 146 4.64 8.15 15.07
C PRO A 146 4.26 9.59 15.41
N SER A 147 3.81 9.83 16.65
CA SER A 147 3.59 11.18 17.17
C SER A 147 4.89 11.77 17.72
N ALA A 148 4.97 13.10 17.81
CA ALA A 148 6.13 13.80 18.39
C ALA A 148 6.48 13.29 19.80
N GLU A 149 5.46 12.98 20.60
CA GLU A 149 5.62 12.43 21.96
C GLU A 149 6.07 10.96 21.94
N GLY A 150 5.57 10.17 20.98
CA GLY A 150 5.92 8.75 20.82
C GLY A 150 7.35 8.52 20.34
N VAL A 151 7.91 9.43 19.53
CA VAL A 151 9.32 9.38 19.10
C VAL A 151 10.27 9.68 20.27
N GLY A 152 9.92 10.65 21.12
CA GLY A 152 10.70 10.96 22.34
C GLY A 152 10.71 9.81 23.35
N GLN A 153 9.56 9.22 23.64
CA GLN A 153 9.45 8.10 24.58
C GLN A 153 10.14 6.81 24.08
N GLY A 154 10.07 6.52 22.78
CA GLY A 154 10.72 5.33 22.19
C GLY A 154 12.26 5.34 22.28
N LEU A 155 12.87 6.53 22.42
CA LEU A 155 14.31 6.71 22.64
C LEU A 155 14.71 6.58 24.12
N GLU A 156 13.82 6.95 25.04
CA GLU A 156 14.07 6.90 26.49
C GLU A 156 13.84 5.50 27.10
N ASP A 157 12.88 4.73 26.56
CA ASP A 157 12.41 3.46 27.13
C ASP A 157 13.31 2.25 26.84
N GLY A 158 14.59 2.46 26.47
CA GLY A 158 15.60 1.47 26.11
C GLY A 158 15.44 0.07 26.73
N LYS A 159 14.58 -0.74 26.12
CA LYS A 159 14.45 -2.18 26.37
C LYS A 159 15.14 -2.91 25.22
N ALA A 160 15.88 -3.96 25.60
CA ALA A 160 16.65 -4.91 24.80
C ALA A 160 16.80 -4.55 23.31
N ASP A 161 18.04 -4.36 22.85
CA ASP A 161 18.48 -4.02 21.47
C ASP A 161 17.62 -4.59 20.31
N GLY A 162 17.04 -5.79 20.47
CA GLY A 162 16.12 -6.40 19.51
C GLY A 162 14.75 -5.73 19.34
N ASP A 163 14.13 -5.21 20.41
CA ASP A 163 12.81 -4.57 20.33
C ASP A 163 12.91 -3.15 19.75
N HIS A 164 13.99 -2.44 20.10
CA HIS A 164 14.31 -1.15 19.48
C HIS A 164 14.57 -1.27 17.98
N LYS A 165 15.32 -2.30 17.54
CA LYS A 165 15.54 -2.57 16.10
C LYS A 165 14.25 -2.85 15.33
N LYS A 166 13.33 -3.63 15.91
CA LYS A 166 12.02 -3.91 15.31
C LYS A 166 11.17 -2.64 15.20
N TRP A 167 11.17 -1.82 16.23
CA TRP A 167 10.44 -0.54 16.23
C TRP A 167 11.00 0.42 15.17
N LEU A 168 12.33 0.57 15.09
CA LEU A 168 12.97 1.36 14.04
C LEU A 168 12.66 0.83 12.64
N GLN A 169 12.55 -0.49 12.48
CA GLN A 169 12.14 -1.08 11.21
C GLN A 169 10.68 -0.75 10.88
N ALA A 170 9.77 -0.87 11.85
CA ALA A 170 8.37 -0.51 11.65
C ALA A 170 8.19 0.96 11.25
N ILE A 171 8.98 1.88 11.82
CA ILE A 171 8.97 3.29 11.40
C ILE A 171 9.49 3.46 9.97
N ARG A 172 10.58 2.77 9.60
CA ARG A 172 11.11 2.81 8.24
C ARG A 172 10.11 2.28 7.22
N ASP A 173 9.46 1.16 7.55
CA ASP A 173 8.44 0.56 6.70
C ASP A 173 7.24 1.50 6.57
N ALA A 174 6.72 2.03 7.69
CA ALA A 174 5.62 3.00 7.67
C ALA A 174 5.95 4.29 6.89
N LYS A 175 7.19 4.81 6.99
CA LYS A 175 7.64 5.95 6.18
C LYS A 175 7.62 5.63 4.69
N ARG A 176 8.20 4.48 4.31
CA ARG A 176 8.25 4.04 2.91
C ARG A 176 6.84 3.86 2.35
N ASP A 177 6.00 3.13 3.07
CA ASP A 177 4.65 2.80 2.64
C ASP A 177 3.77 4.05 2.58
N PHE A 178 3.88 4.96 3.56
CA PHE A 178 3.14 6.22 3.54
C PHE A 178 3.57 7.12 2.37
N LEU A 179 4.87 7.21 2.06
CA LEU A 179 5.35 7.94 0.89
C LEU A 179 4.79 7.37 -0.40
N HIS A 180 4.82 6.04 -0.53
CA HIS A 180 4.26 5.31 -1.65
C HIS A 180 2.77 5.62 -1.81
N ASP A 181 2.00 5.52 -0.74
CA ASP A 181 0.55 5.71 -0.75
C ASP A 181 0.14 7.16 -1.05
N VAL A 182 0.94 8.16 -0.65
CA VAL A 182 0.76 9.56 -1.07
C VAL A 182 0.92 9.71 -2.60
N TYR A 183 1.88 9.01 -3.20
CA TYR A 183 2.04 8.99 -4.65
C TYR A 183 0.90 8.23 -5.35
N ALA A 184 0.54 7.04 -4.85
CA ALA A 184 -0.58 6.26 -5.36
C ALA A 184 -1.89 7.07 -5.35
N PHE A 185 -2.16 7.81 -4.26
CA PHE A 185 -3.29 8.72 -4.17
C PHE A 185 -3.28 9.80 -5.26
N ALA A 186 -2.13 10.47 -5.45
CA ALA A 186 -2.01 11.52 -6.46
C ALA A 186 -2.14 10.99 -7.91
N GLU A 187 -1.75 9.75 -8.16
CA GLU A 187 -1.94 9.08 -9.45
C GLU A 187 -3.41 8.69 -9.68
N ALA A 188 -4.09 8.19 -8.64
CA ALA A 188 -5.51 7.84 -8.69
C ALA A 188 -6.45 9.05 -8.84
N TYR A 189 -6.08 10.20 -8.25
CA TYR A 189 -6.87 11.44 -8.27
C TYR A 189 -6.05 12.61 -8.87
N PRO A 190 -6.00 12.72 -10.22
CA PRO A 190 -5.09 13.64 -10.90
C PRO A 190 -5.25 15.12 -10.55
N GLU A 191 -6.38 15.54 -10.01
CA GLU A 191 -6.57 16.92 -9.53
C GLU A 191 -5.56 17.31 -8.43
N TYR A 192 -5.10 16.34 -7.63
CA TYR A 192 -4.10 16.56 -6.59
C TYR A 192 -2.68 16.70 -7.14
N LYS A 193 -2.44 16.38 -8.43
CA LYS A 193 -1.15 16.66 -9.08
C LYS A 193 -0.91 18.17 -9.24
N CYS A 194 -1.98 18.98 -9.22
CA CYS A 194 -1.93 20.44 -9.18
C CYS A 194 -1.85 20.99 -7.75
N TYR A 195 -1.18 20.28 -6.83
CA TYR A 195 -1.05 20.67 -5.42
C TYR A 195 -0.56 22.11 -5.21
N GLY A 196 0.29 22.64 -6.10
CA GLY A 196 0.71 24.05 -6.04
C GLY A 196 -0.43 25.05 -6.19
N ASP A 197 -1.40 24.77 -7.07
CA ASP A 197 -2.58 25.61 -7.25
C ASP A 197 -3.51 25.50 -6.04
N ILE A 198 -3.63 24.29 -5.45
CA ILE A 198 -4.41 24.06 -4.23
C ILE A 198 -3.83 24.85 -3.05
N LEU A 199 -2.49 24.83 -2.88
CA LEU A 199 -1.79 25.60 -1.85
C LEU A 199 -1.98 27.11 -2.07
N ALA A 200 -1.84 27.59 -3.31
CA ALA A 200 -2.02 29.00 -3.64
C ALA A 200 -3.45 29.51 -3.38
N GLN A 201 -4.47 28.68 -3.64
CA GLN A 201 -5.87 29.00 -3.31
C GLN A 201 -6.10 29.17 -1.80
N HIS A 202 -5.27 28.53 -0.99
CA HIS A 202 -5.26 28.66 0.47
C HIS A 202 -4.29 29.73 0.99
N GLY A 203 -3.65 30.47 0.08
CA GLY A 203 -2.74 31.56 0.41
C GLY A 203 -1.36 31.11 0.88
N LEU A 204 -0.95 29.88 0.56
CA LEU A 204 0.40 29.37 0.83
C LEU A 204 1.25 29.37 -0.44
N GLU A 205 2.52 29.74 -0.32
CA GLU A 205 3.49 29.55 -1.39
C GLU A 205 4.00 28.09 -1.40
N LEU A 206 4.66 27.70 -2.50
CA LEU A 206 5.39 26.42 -2.57
C LEU A 206 6.71 26.50 -1.80
N ASP A 207 6.61 26.78 -0.50
CA ASP A 207 7.70 26.84 0.46
C ASP A 207 7.48 25.79 1.57
N ILE A 208 8.44 24.90 1.75
CA ILE A 208 8.29 23.76 2.67
C ILE A 208 8.21 24.21 4.13
N GLU A 209 8.91 25.29 4.51
CA GLU A 209 8.85 25.80 5.88
C GLU A 209 7.47 26.41 6.18
N GLU A 210 6.91 27.15 5.22
CA GLU A 210 5.55 27.70 5.34
C GLU A 210 4.50 26.59 5.40
N ILE A 211 4.59 25.60 4.50
CA ILE A 211 3.68 24.45 4.43
C ILE A 211 3.70 23.63 5.73
N VAL A 212 4.89 23.37 6.30
CA VAL A 212 5.02 22.59 7.55
C VAL A 212 4.47 23.35 8.76
N ASN A 213 4.59 24.68 8.78
CA ASN A 213 4.18 25.52 9.91
C ASN A 213 2.74 26.05 9.82
N GLN A 214 1.97 25.66 8.80
CA GLN A 214 0.59 26.11 8.61
C GLN A 214 -0.35 25.68 9.76
N ASP A 215 -1.42 26.46 10.00
CA ASP A 215 -2.47 26.11 10.96
C ASP A 215 -3.43 25.07 10.36
N VAL A 216 -3.08 23.79 10.50
CA VAL A 216 -3.85 22.67 9.96
C VAL A 216 -5.22 22.48 10.63
N SER A 217 -5.49 23.12 11.78
CA SER A 217 -6.78 22.99 12.46
C SER A 217 -7.97 23.55 11.67
N LYS A 218 -7.68 24.44 10.71
CA LYS A 218 -8.65 25.06 9.79
C LYS A 218 -8.54 24.54 8.36
N ALA A 219 -7.56 23.69 8.08
CA ALA A 219 -7.38 23.12 6.75
C ALA A 219 -8.54 22.18 6.41
N ASP A 220 -8.94 22.20 5.14
CA ASP A 220 -9.80 21.18 4.54
C ASP A 220 -8.96 20.00 4.05
N GLU A 221 -9.62 18.94 3.57
CA GLU A 221 -8.99 17.71 3.13
C GLU A 221 -8.02 17.94 1.96
N LYS A 222 -8.38 18.87 1.06
CA LYS A 222 -7.58 19.18 -0.12
C LYS A 222 -6.27 19.85 0.26
N LEU A 223 -6.33 20.85 1.15
CA LEU A 223 -5.13 21.52 1.64
C LEU A 223 -4.21 20.56 2.37
N VAL A 224 -4.76 19.69 3.22
CA VAL A 224 -3.95 18.72 3.97
C VAL A 224 -3.21 17.76 3.01
N VAL A 225 -3.91 17.16 2.05
CA VAL A 225 -3.27 16.22 1.12
C VAL A 225 -2.35 16.92 0.12
N ALA A 226 -2.70 18.10 -0.38
CA ALA A 226 -1.79 18.88 -1.23
C ALA A 226 -0.47 19.20 -0.51
N SER A 227 -0.54 19.46 0.80
CA SER A 227 0.64 19.68 1.63
C SER A 227 1.49 18.42 1.78
N MET A 228 0.87 17.25 1.97
CA MET A 228 1.57 15.95 1.99
C MET A 228 2.29 15.69 0.65
N ILE A 229 1.62 15.94 -0.47
CA ILE A 229 2.18 15.76 -1.82
C ILE A 229 3.34 16.74 -2.06
N ALA A 230 3.22 18.00 -1.63
CA ALA A 230 4.27 18.99 -1.78
C ALA A 230 5.57 18.56 -1.09
N ILE A 231 5.46 18.06 0.15
CA ILE A 231 6.60 17.53 0.91
C ILE A 231 7.14 16.24 0.28
N ALA A 232 6.28 15.31 -0.12
CA ALA A 232 6.70 14.08 -0.80
C ALA A 232 7.50 14.37 -2.08
N ARG A 233 7.10 15.44 -2.81
CA ARG A 233 7.75 15.87 -4.05
C ARG A 233 9.04 16.65 -3.80
N SER A 234 9.17 17.43 -2.72
CA SER A 234 10.37 18.27 -2.48
C SER A 234 11.65 17.43 -2.38
N ASP A 235 11.58 16.28 -1.70
CA ASP A 235 12.69 15.34 -1.54
C ASP A 235 13.17 14.74 -2.87
N ARG A 236 12.36 14.79 -3.92
CA ARG A 236 12.77 14.34 -5.26
C ARG A 236 13.63 15.37 -5.99
N TRP A 237 13.42 16.66 -5.70
CA TRP A 237 14.06 17.77 -6.40
C TRP A 237 15.27 18.33 -5.65
N CYS A 238 15.31 18.10 -4.34
CA CYS A 238 16.36 18.57 -3.45
C CYS A 238 17.02 17.36 -2.78
N GLU A 239 18.32 17.42 -2.49
CA GLU A 239 18.99 16.44 -1.61
C GLU A 239 18.60 16.69 -0.13
N CYS A 240 17.30 16.66 0.16
CA CYS A 240 16.71 16.81 1.49
C CYS A 240 15.89 15.58 1.90
N ASP A 241 15.52 15.51 3.18
CA ASP A 241 14.66 14.45 3.74
C ASP A 241 13.51 15.11 4.53
N ASP A 242 12.81 16.06 3.90
CA ASP A 242 11.71 16.78 4.51
C ASP A 242 10.53 15.85 4.80
N PHE A 243 10.28 14.86 3.96
CA PHE A 243 9.27 13.83 4.22
C PHE A 243 9.65 13.01 5.46
N GLY A 244 10.89 12.56 5.56
CA GLY A 244 11.39 11.86 6.75
C GLY A 244 11.26 12.70 8.02
N ARG A 245 11.70 13.95 7.96
CA ARG A 245 11.58 14.89 9.07
C ARG A 245 10.13 15.07 9.52
N CYS A 246 9.18 15.15 8.58
CA CYS A 246 7.75 15.29 8.87
C CYS A 246 7.10 14.02 9.46
N VAL A 247 7.64 12.84 9.16
CA VAL A 247 7.28 11.59 9.87
C VAL A 247 7.83 11.64 11.30
N GLU A 248 9.13 11.95 11.45
CA GLU A 248 9.85 11.85 12.73
C GLU A 248 9.43 12.91 13.76
N ASN A 249 9.09 14.13 13.32
CA ASN A 249 8.66 15.20 14.21
C ASN A 249 7.14 15.18 14.50
N GLY A 250 6.40 14.24 13.92
CA GLY A 250 4.96 14.09 14.09
C GLY A 250 4.08 15.04 13.27
N THR A 251 4.62 15.83 12.34
CA THR A 251 3.84 16.69 11.43
C THR A 251 2.79 15.88 10.68
N PHE A 252 3.18 14.75 10.08
CA PHE A 252 2.20 13.93 9.37
C PHE A 252 1.20 13.24 10.30
N ALA A 253 1.57 12.87 11.53
CA ALA A 253 0.61 12.35 12.50
C ALA A 253 -0.46 13.38 12.89
N LEU A 254 -0.10 14.67 12.95
CA LEU A 254 -1.05 15.76 13.14
C LEU A 254 -1.99 15.92 11.93
N TRP A 255 -1.44 15.82 10.72
CA TRP A 255 -2.20 15.99 9.48
C TRP A 255 -3.12 14.80 9.18
N THR A 256 -2.69 13.57 9.39
CA THR A 256 -3.56 12.38 9.27
C THR A 256 -4.66 12.40 10.32
N LYS A 257 -4.37 12.89 11.54
CA LYS A 257 -5.41 13.16 12.53
C LYS A 257 -6.43 14.18 12.02
N ARG A 258 -5.99 15.28 11.41
CA ARG A 258 -6.90 16.27 10.82
C ARG A 258 -7.77 15.65 9.71
N LEU A 259 -7.20 14.84 8.82
CA LEU A 259 -7.98 14.13 7.80
C LEU A 259 -9.06 13.25 8.44
N ARG A 260 -8.74 12.51 9.51
CA ARG A 260 -9.75 11.71 10.23
C ARG A 260 -10.87 12.53 10.87
N GLU A 261 -10.64 13.81 11.18
CA GLU A 261 -11.68 14.70 11.72
C GLU A 261 -12.61 15.26 10.63
N LEU A 262 -12.19 15.19 9.36
CA LEU A 262 -12.93 15.70 8.20
C LEU A 262 -13.77 14.62 7.50
N LEU A 263 -13.43 13.34 7.71
CA LEU A 263 -14.13 12.16 7.18
C LEU A 263 -15.21 11.66 8.14
#